data_AF-A0A227J9H4-F1
#
_entry.id   AF-A0A227J9H4-F1
#
_cell.length_a   1.000
_cell.length_b   1.000
_cell.length_c   1.000
_cell.angle_alpha   90.00
_cell.angle_beta   90.00
_cell.angle_gamma   90.00
#
_symmetry.space_group_name_H-M   'P 1'
#
loop_
_entity.id
_entity.type
_entity.pdbx_description
1 polymer ?
#
loop_
_entity_poly.entity_id
_entity_poly.type
_entity_poly.pdbx_seq_one_letter_code
_entity_poly.pdbx_strand_id
1 'polypeptide(L)'
;VCLVMALGMILRVFNMVGIGGVLKSGADIRYSIFIDTFGQWAIGIPLTYYTGMVLGLPLHFVLMSLLAEEFVKGVLTTYRIQSKRWINNMVEDDQTVTA
;
A
#
# COMPACT_ATOMS: atom_id res chain seq x y z
N VAL A 1 -2.98 23.90 -2.23
CA VAL A 1 -3.04 22.66 -3.05
C VAL A 1 -1.65 22.03 -3.26
N CYS A 2 -0.67 22.78 -3.77
CA CYS A 2 0.67 22.24 -4.09
C CYS A 2 1.40 21.58 -2.92
N LEU A 3 1.37 22.18 -1.72
CA LEU A 3 1.98 21.61 -0.52
C LEU A 3 1.35 20.27 -0.09
N VAL A 4 0.02 20.17 -0.17
CA VAL A 4 -0.72 18.94 0.15
C VAL A 4 -0.35 17.83 -0.83
N MET A 5 -0.26 18.17 -2.11
CA MET A 5 0.16 17.24 -3.17
C MET A 5 1.62 16.79 -2.98
N ALA A 6 2.52 17.71 -2.64
CA ALA A 6 3.93 17.40 -2.41
C ALA A 6 4.12 16.44 -1.21
N LEU A 7 3.44 16.70 -0.09
CA LEU A 7 3.44 15.79 1.05
C LEU A 7 2.83 14.43 0.71
N GLY A 8 1.76 14.41 -0.08
CA GLY A 8 1.14 13.17 -0.54
C GLY A 8 2.01 12.35 -1.49
N MET A 9 2.82 12.99 -2.33
CA MET A 9 3.77 12.28 -3.17
C MET A 9 4.82 11.53 -2.35
N ILE A 10 5.30 12.10 -1.24
CA ILE A 10 6.28 11.42 -0.38
C ILE A 10 5.70 10.11 0.18
N LEU A 11 4.48 10.16 0.71
CA LEU A 11 3.77 8.97 1.20
C LEU A 11 3.52 7.95 0.08
N ARG A 12 3.13 8.43 -1.11
CA ARG A 12 2.92 7.59 -2.29
C ARG A 12 4.17 6.84 -2.70
N VAL A 13 5.31 7.52 -2.76
CA VAL A 13 6.58 6.91 -3.13
C VAL A 13 6.98 5.88 -2.07
N PHE A 14 6.78 6.19 -0.79
CA PHE A 14 7.03 5.22 0.29
C PHE A 14 6.18 3.96 0.15
N ASN A 15 4.89 4.10 -0.14
CA ASN A 15 3.99 2.97 -0.38
C ASN A 15 4.37 2.17 -1.61
N MET A 16 4.74 2.85 -2.70
CA MET A 16 5.15 2.21 -3.94
C MET A 16 6.43 1.39 -3.74
N VAL A 17 7.41 1.92 -3.00
CA VAL A 17 8.66 1.21 -2.69
C VAL A 17 8.40 0.07 -1.69
N GLY A 18 7.57 0.27 -0.66
CA GLY A 18 7.24 -0.76 0.31
C GLY A 18 6.45 -1.92 -0.31
N ILE A 19 5.31 -1.64 -0.94
CA ILE A 19 4.43 -2.66 -1.51
C ILE A 19 5.04 -3.22 -2.81
N GLY A 20 5.50 -2.34 -3.71
CA GLY A 20 5.97 -2.70 -5.04
C GLY A 20 7.42 -3.16 -5.09
N GLY A 21 8.28 -2.62 -4.25
CA GLY A 21 9.69 -3.04 -4.13
C GLY A 21 9.86 -4.15 -3.10
N VAL A 22 9.57 -3.84 -1.84
CA VAL A 22 9.88 -4.71 -0.69
C VAL A 22 8.89 -5.85 -0.50
N LEU A 23 7.63 -5.78 -0.95
CA LEU A 23 6.70 -6.92 -0.82
C LEU A 23 6.61 -7.80 -2.09
N LYS A 24 7.01 -7.31 -3.26
CA LYS A 24 6.98 -8.13 -4.48
C LYS A 24 8.27 -8.92 -4.72
N SER A 25 9.43 -8.42 -4.27
CA SER A 25 10.75 -9.04 -4.51
C SER A 25 11.01 -10.38 -3.80
N GLY A 26 10.13 -10.84 -2.92
CA GLY A 26 10.27 -12.01 -2.04
C GLY A 26 9.04 -12.91 -2.17
N ALA A 27 8.38 -12.78 -3.31
CA ALA A 27 7.31 -13.64 -3.81
C ALA A 27 6.01 -13.71 -2.96
N ASP A 28 5.83 -12.86 -1.94
CA ASP A 28 4.54 -12.67 -1.25
C ASP A 28 3.60 -11.71 -2.04
N ILE A 29 3.29 -12.10 -3.28
CA ILE A 29 2.46 -11.31 -4.20
C ILE A 29 1.00 -11.25 -3.73
N ARG A 30 0.49 -12.31 -3.10
CA ARG A 30 -0.90 -12.40 -2.64
C ARG A 30 -1.22 -11.33 -1.60
N TYR A 31 -0.33 -11.11 -0.64
CA TYR A 31 -0.56 -10.09 0.39
C TYR A 31 -0.44 -8.67 -0.17
N SER A 32 0.50 -8.45 -1.10
CA SER A 32 0.66 -7.17 -1.82
C SER A 32 -0.63 -6.79 -2.57
N ILE A 33 -1.22 -7.74 -3.31
CA ILE A 33 -2.49 -7.53 -4.04
C ILE A 33 -3.65 -7.29 -3.09
N PHE A 34 -3.69 -7.99 -1.95
CA PHE A 34 -4.72 -7.79 -0.93
C PHE A 34 -4.68 -6.36 -0.36
N ILE A 35 -3.50 -5.86 0.04
CA ILE A 35 -3.36 -4.48 0.55
C ILE A 35 -3.79 -3.47 -0.52
N ASP A 36 -3.38 -3.68 -1.78
CA ASP A 36 -3.68 -2.74 -2.86
C ASP A 36 -5.18 -2.68 -3.15
N THR A 37 -5.83 -3.84 -3.26
CA THR A 37 -7.26 -3.97 -3.51
C THR A 37 -8.08 -3.46 -2.33
N PHE A 38 -7.73 -3.86 -1.10
CA PHE A 38 -8.42 -3.45 0.11
C PHE A 38 -8.31 -1.94 0.33
N GLY A 39 -7.12 -1.37 0.16
CA GLY A 39 -6.92 0.08 0.31
C GLY A 39 -7.79 0.87 -0.66
N GLN A 40 -7.82 0.46 -1.93
CA GLN A 40 -8.56 1.19 -2.96
C GLN A 40 -10.08 1.03 -2.82
N TRP A 41 -10.58 -0.19 -2.54
CA TRP A 41 -12.01 -0.46 -2.45
C TRP A 41 -12.64 -0.13 -1.10
N ALA A 42 -11.97 -0.38 0.02
CA ALA A 42 -12.53 -0.13 1.34
C ALA A 42 -12.34 1.31 1.82
N ILE A 43 -11.30 2.00 1.33
CA ILE A 43 -10.94 3.34 1.82
C ILE A 43 -10.96 4.34 0.67
N GLY A 44 -10.17 4.15 -0.39
CA GLY A 44 -10.01 5.15 -1.44
C GLY A 44 -11.31 5.58 -2.10
N ILE A 45 -12.02 4.62 -2.71
CA ILE A 45 -13.26 4.87 -3.47
C ILE A 45 -14.39 5.38 -2.56
N PRO A 46 -14.71 4.75 -1.41
CA PRO A 46 -15.80 5.21 -0.55
C PRO A 46 -15.55 6.62 0.00
N LEU A 47 -14.30 6.92 0.38
CA LEU A 47 -13.96 8.16 1.06
C LEU A 47 -13.89 9.34 0.08
N THR A 48 -13.42 9.11 -1.16
CA THR A 48 -13.52 10.12 -2.25
C THR A 48 -14.94 10.31 -2.75
N TYR A 49 -15.75 9.26 -2.85
CA TYR A 49 -17.18 9.38 -3.15
C TYR A 49 -17.90 10.22 -2.09
N TYR A 50 -17.62 9.95 -0.81
CA TYR A 50 -18.25 10.67 0.30
C TYR A 50 -17.85 12.16 0.34
N THR A 51 -16.56 12.48 0.23
CA THR A 51 -16.12 13.90 0.23
C THR A 51 -16.49 14.64 -1.04
N GLY A 52 -16.50 13.96 -2.19
CA GLY A 52 -16.79 14.57 -3.49
C GLY A 52 -18.28 14.73 -3.78
N MET A 53 -19.08 13.67 -3.64
CA MET A 53 -20.48 13.66 -4.05
C MET A 53 -21.47 13.96 -2.92
N VAL A 54 -21.20 13.48 -1.69
CA VAL A 54 -22.15 13.67 -0.57
C VAL A 54 -21.96 15.04 0.07
N LEU A 55 -20.72 15.40 0.38
CA LEU A 55 -20.42 16.66 1.08
C LEU A 55 -20.21 17.84 0.13
N GLY A 56 -20.01 17.61 -1.18
CA GLY A 56 -19.76 18.67 -2.17
C GLY A 56 -18.57 19.55 -1.82
N LEU A 57 -17.58 19.02 -1.08
CA LEU A 57 -16.48 19.80 -0.53
C LEU A 57 -15.50 20.21 -1.64
N PRO A 58 -14.81 21.35 -1.46
CA PRO A 58 -13.79 21.78 -2.42
C PRO A 58 -12.64 20.75 -2.50
N LEU A 59 -12.00 20.69 -3.67
CA LEU A 59 -10.97 19.70 -4.06
C LEU A 59 -9.90 19.40 -2.99
N HIS A 60 -9.57 20.39 -2.16
CA HIS A 60 -8.63 20.29 -1.06
C HIS A 60 -8.96 19.15 -0.08
N PHE A 61 -10.24 18.94 0.25
CA PHE A 61 -10.67 17.87 1.16
C PHE A 61 -10.66 16.49 0.50
N VAL A 62 -10.95 16.42 -0.80
CA VAL A 62 -10.81 15.20 -1.61
C VAL A 62 -9.34 14.76 -1.67
N LEU A 63 -8.42 15.71 -1.80
CA LEU A 63 -6.98 15.42 -1.74
C LEU A 63 -6.54 14.96 -0.34
N MET A 64 -7.10 15.54 0.73
CA MET A 64 -6.79 15.08 2.09
C MET A 64 -7.30 13.65 2.36
N SER A 65 -8.44 13.31 1.76
CA SER A 65 -9.03 11.97 1.77
C SER A 65 -8.14 10.95 1.09
N LEU A 66 -7.57 11.30 -0.07
CA LEU A 66 -6.59 10.49 -0.79
C LEU A 66 -5.31 10.31 0.03
N LEU A 67 -4.87 11.36 0.73
CA LEU A 67 -3.71 11.30 1.62
C LEU A 67 -3.93 10.30 2.77
N ALA A 68 -5.13 10.28 3.34
CA ALA A 68 -5.50 9.37 4.42
C ALA A 68 -5.50 7.90 3.94
N GLU A 69 -5.99 7.62 2.73
CA GLU A 69 -5.91 6.29 2.12
C GLU A 69 -4.44 5.82 2.01
N GLU A 70 -3.58 6.65 1.46
CA GLU A 70 -2.15 6.36 1.32
C GLU A 70 -1.50 6.13 2.70
N PHE A 71 -1.88 6.92 3.71
CA PHE A 71 -1.38 6.72 5.07
C PHE A 71 -1.76 5.34 5.63
N VAL A 72 -3.00 4.90 5.44
CA VAL A 72 -3.45 3.58 5.93
C VAL A 72 -2.72 2.45 5.20
N LYS A 73 -2.55 2.54 3.87
CA LYS A 73 -1.77 1.55 3.10
C LYS A 73 -0.32 1.50 3.59
N GLY A 74 0.27 2.64 3.90
CA GLY A 74 1.62 2.74 4.44
C GLY A 74 1.76 2.05 5.77
N VAL A 75 0.87 2.32 6.73
CA VAL A 75 0.88 1.68 8.05
C VAL A 75 0.74 0.16 7.92
N LEU A 76 -0.20 -0.33 7.11
CA LEU A 76 -0.40 -1.77 6.89
C LEU A 76 0.84 -2.43 6.28
N THR A 77 1.47 -1.76 5.31
CA THR A 77 2.68 -2.25 4.64
C THR A 77 3.86 -2.27 5.61
N THR A 78 4.11 -1.19 6.35
CA THR A 78 5.19 -1.11 7.34
C THR A 78 5.02 -2.15 8.43
N TYR A 79 3.79 -2.35 8.93
CA TYR A 79 3.50 -3.40 9.90
C TYR A 79 3.83 -4.79 9.35
N ARG A 80 3.48 -5.05 8.08
CA ARG A 80 3.76 -6.32 7.40
C ARG A 80 5.27 -6.53 7.18
N ILE A 81 6.00 -5.50 6.76
CA ILE A 81 7.46 -5.54 6.58
C ILE A 81 8.15 -5.87 7.91
N GLN A 82 7.72 -5.23 9.01
CA GLN A 82 8.27 -5.51 10.34
C GLN A 82 8.00 -6.94 10.81
N SER A 83 6.92 -7.58 10.35
CA SER A 83 6.62 -8.98 10.68
C SER A 83 7.64 -9.98 10.12
N LYS A 84 8.55 -9.59 9.20
CA LYS A 84 9.60 -10.42 8.55
C LYS A 84 9.14 -11.72 7.86
N ARG A 85 7.85 -12.10 7.97
CA ARG A 85 7.23 -13.26 7.33
C ARG A 85 7.21 -13.19 5.79
N TRP A 86 7.58 -12.05 5.24
CA TRP A 86 7.75 -11.85 3.81
C TRP A 86 8.99 -12.59 3.26
N ILE A 87 10.00 -12.84 4.10
CA ILE A 87 11.13 -13.70 3.73
C ILE A 87 10.62 -15.14 3.76
N ASN A 88 10.06 -15.58 2.64
CA ASN A 88 9.89 -16.99 2.37
C ASN A 88 11.17 -17.46 1.69
N ASN A 89 12.03 -18.21 2.39
CA ASN A 89 13.16 -18.87 1.77
C ASN A 89 12.60 -19.89 0.77
N MET A 90 12.68 -19.57 -0.52
CA MET A 90 12.36 -20.47 -1.62
C MET A 90 13.56 -21.33 -2.02
N VAL A 91 14.59 -21.39 -1.18
CA VAL A 91 15.63 -22.42 -1.27
C VAL A 91 15.05 -23.64 -0.59
N GLU A 92 14.29 -24.41 -1.36
CA GLU A 92 14.07 -25.82 -1.08
C GLU A 92 15.46 -26.46 -1.12
N ASP A 93 15.89 -27.11 -0.04
CA ASP A 93 17.15 -27.84 0.00
C ASP A 93 17.11 -28.94 -1.08
N ASP A 94 17.61 -28.64 -2.28
CA ASP A 94 17.98 -29.60 -3.31
C ASP A 94 19.23 -30.35 -2.82
N GLN A 95 19.03 -31.20 -1.81
CA GLN A 95 20.06 -32.02 -1.16
C GLN A 95 19.83 -33.52 -1.38
N THR A 96 18.99 -33.94 -2.34
CA THR A 96 18.60 -35.35 -2.51
C THR A 96 18.99 -36.01 -3.84
N VAL A 97 19.84 -35.43 -4.71
CA VAL A 97 20.12 -36.02 -6.05
C VAL A 97 21.60 -36.38 -6.32
N THR A 98 22.48 -36.30 -5.32
CA THR A 98 23.83 -36.91 -5.45
C THR A 98 24.15 -37.78 -4.25
N ALA A 99 23.50 -38.95 -4.18
CA ALA A 99 23.90 -40.08 -3.35
C ALA A 99 24.14 -41.30 -4.25
#